data_AF-A0A2E3LYA3-F1
#
_entry.id   AF-A0A2E3LYA3-F1
#
_cell.length_a   1.000
_cell.length_b   1.000
_cell.length_c   1.000
_cell.angle_alpha   90.00
_cell.angle_beta   90.00
_cell.angle_gamma   90.00
#
_symmetry.space_group_name_H-M   'P 1'
#
loop_
_entity.id
_entity.type
_entity.pdbx_description
1 polymer ?
#
loop_
_entity_poly.entity_id
_entity_poly.type
_entity_poly.pdbx_seq_one_letter_code
_entity_poly.pdbx_strand_id
1 'polypeptide(L)'
;MTTIDKLDIQVYKQYAYRISQYEQVNQDYRLTEARTIPVQTSVMNITPMVKELDLLLGVAQAYTPWALFLPPKSFREQRRERFFRGRVAPSIGSSEKQQADLAKLAAIDCESEEEEEERDILSRVLEQVDKLDEWLGFIIGRIGQFLQG
;
A
#
# COMPACT_ATOMS: atom_id res chain seq x y z
N MET A 1 -3.88 -21.98 45.69
CA MET A 1 -3.18 -22.58 44.53
C MET A 1 -3.95 -23.81 44.09
N THR A 2 -4.60 -23.77 42.93
CA THR A 2 -5.27 -24.93 42.33
C THR A 2 -4.24 -25.73 41.55
N THR A 3 -3.95 -26.96 41.98
CA THR A 3 -3.10 -27.90 41.27
C THR A 3 -3.86 -28.53 40.10
N ILE A 4 -3.14 -28.84 39.02
CA ILE A 4 -3.67 -29.32 37.73
C ILE A 4 -4.67 -30.47 37.90
N ASP A 5 -4.44 -31.38 38.85
CA ASP A 5 -5.27 -32.56 39.12
C ASP A 5 -6.73 -32.26 39.51
N LYS A 6 -7.08 -31.01 39.82
CA LYS A 6 -8.45 -30.59 40.16
C LYS A 6 -9.28 -30.12 38.95
N LEU A 7 -8.69 -30.09 37.75
CA LEU A 7 -9.37 -29.64 36.55
C LEU A 7 -10.21 -30.77 35.94
N ASP A 8 -11.34 -30.40 35.32
CA ASP A 8 -12.20 -31.34 34.61
C ASP A 8 -11.48 -31.95 33.39
N ILE A 9 -11.77 -33.21 33.08
CA ILE A 9 -11.18 -33.97 31.98
C ILE A 9 -11.35 -33.28 30.62
N GLN A 10 -12.40 -32.47 30.47
CA GLN A 10 -12.63 -31.66 29.26
C GLN A 10 -11.55 -30.61 29.05
N VAL A 11 -11.00 -30.03 30.11
CA VAL A 11 -9.91 -29.06 30.04
C VAL A 11 -8.66 -29.72 29.48
N TYR A 12 -8.37 -30.96 29.89
CA TYR A 12 -7.24 -31.73 29.36
C TYR A 12 -7.42 -32.08 27.88
N LYS A 13 -8.64 -32.46 27.47
CA LYS A 13 -8.94 -32.73 26.06
C LYS A 13 -8.76 -31.48 25.19
N GLN A 14 -9.24 -30.33 25.66
CA GLN A 14 -9.07 -29.06 24.96
C GLN A 14 -7.60 -28.62 24.90
N TYR A 15 -6.85 -28.84 25.99
CA TYR A 15 -5.42 -28.56 26.02
C TYR A 15 -4.64 -29.43 25.02
N ALA A 16 -4.89 -30.74 25.03
CA ALA A 16 -4.27 -31.68 24.08
C ALA A 16 -4.61 -31.32 22.62
N TYR A 17 -5.87 -30.97 22.35
CA TYR A 17 -6.29 -30.55 21.01
C TYR A 17 -5.61 -29.25 20.56
N ARG A 18 -5.43 -28.27 21.45
CA ARG A 18 -4.72 -27.02 21.13
C ARG A 18 -3.23 -27.26 20.87
N ILE A 19 -2.61 -28.16 21.64
CA ILE A 19 -1.21 -28.54 21.41
C ILE A 19 -1.06 -29.19 20.04
N SER A 20 -1.91 -30.17 19.70
CA SER A 20 -1.79 -30.86 18.40
C SER A 20 -1.98 -29.90 17.22
N GLN A 21 -2.90 -28.94 17.32
CA GLN A 21 -3.06 -27.89 16.31
C GLN A 21 -1.82 -27.00 16.20
N TYR A 22 -1.24 -26.61 17.33
CA TYR A 22 -0.02 -25.80 17.36
C TYR A 22 1.17 -26.54 16.74
N GLU A 23 1.34 -27.82 17.08
CA GLU A 23 2.39 -28.68 16.53
C GLU A 23 2.24 -28.87 15.02
N GLN A 24 1.02 -29.08 14.53
CA GLN A 24 0.74 -29.21 13.10
C GLN A 24 1.10 -27.92 12.34
N VAL A 25 0.67 -26.76 12.84
CA VAL A 25 1.02 -25.46 12.26
C VAL A 25 2.54 -25.25 12.28
N ASN A 26 3.21 -25.67 13.36
CA ASN A 26 4.66 -25.54 13.44
C ASN A 26 5.40 -26.50 12.48
N GLN A 27 4.85 -27.68 12.19
CA GLN A 27 5.41 -28.57 11.17
C GLN A 27 5.27 -28.00 9.76
N ASP A 28 4.10 -27.42 9.43
CA ASP A 28 3.82 -26.85 8.12
C ASP A 28 4.64 -25.59 7.84
N TYR A 29 4.79 -24.72 8.84
CA TYR A 29 5.37 -23.38 8.67
C TYR A 29 6.72 -23.16 9.37
N ARG A 30 7.22 -24.15 10.13
CA ARG A 30 8.48 -24.09 10.87
C ARG A 30 8.68 -22.80 11.67
N LEU A 31 7.61 -22.33 12.33
CA LEU A 31 7.58 -21.04 13.03
C LEU A 31 8.61 -20.95 14.17
N THR A 32 8.96 -22.08 14.80
CA THR A 32 10.03 -22.13 15.81
C THR A 32 11.42 -21.89 15.22
N GLU A 33 11.65 -22.29 13.96
CA GLU A 33 12.91 -22.09 13.24
C GLU A 33 12.99 -20.71 12.58
N ALA A 34 11.85 -20.02 12.42
CA ALA A 34 11.79 -18.68 11.80
C ALA A 34 12.67 -17.64 12.54
N ARG A 35 12.86 -17.78 13.85
CA ARG A 35 13.75 -16.91 14.65
C ARG A 35 15.24 -17.13 14.38
N THR A 36 15.61 -18.29 13.85
CA THR A 36 17.01 -18.62 13.51
C THR A 36 17.40 -18.23 12.09
N ILE A 37 16.43 -17.79 11.27
CA ILE A 37 16.70 -17.29 9.93
C ILE A 37 17.31 -15.88 10.07
N PRO A 38 18.57 -15.65 9.65
CA PRO A 38 19.18 -14.33 9.75
C PRO A 38 18.41 -13.34 8.87
N VAL A 39 18.25 -12.10 9.33
CA VAL A 39 17.51 -11.00 8.67
C VAL A 39 18.01 -10.73 7.23
N GLN A 40 19.21 -11.19 6.90
CA GLN A 40 19.84 -11.10 5.58
C GLN A 40 19.64 -12.33 4.68
N THR A 41 18.69 -13.23 4.95
CA THR A 41 18.32 -14.18 3.90
C THR A 41 17.67 -13.42 2.76
N SER A 42 18.49 -12.98 1.81
CA SER A 42 18.04 -12.65 0.47
C SER A 42 17.13 -13.78 0.04
N VAL A 43 15.90 -13.47 -0.31
CA VAL A 43 15.10 -14.38 -1.11
C VAL A 43 15.86 -14.54 -2.41
N MET A 44 16.72 -15.56 -2.48
CA MET A 44 17.31 -15.97 -3.75
C MET A 44 16.11 -16.32 -4.61
N ASN A 45 15.89 -15.52 -5.63
CA ASN A 45 14.87 -15.79 -6.61
C ASN A 45 15.32 -17.07 -7.35
N ILE A 46 14.83 -18.23 -6.90
CA ILE A 46 15.19 -19.55 -7.45
C ILE A 46 14.54 -19.75 -8.82
N THR A 47 13.64 -18.86 -9.22
CA THR A 47 13.15 -18.81 -10.59
C THR A 47 14.27 -18.31 -11.49
N PRO A 48 14.70 -19.07 -12.51
CA PRO A 48 15.65 -18.56 -13.47
C PRO A 48 15.03 -17.36 -14.17
N MET A 49 15.53 -16.16 -13.89
CA MET A 49 15.30 -15.01 -14.76
C MET A 49 15.94 -15.36 -16.09
N VAL A 50 15.10 -15.64 -17.08
CA VAL A 50 15.57 -15.88 -18.45
C VAL A 50 16.34 -14.62 -18.85
N LYS A 51 17.65 -14.80 -19.09
CA LYS A 51 18.54 -13.70 -19.42
C LYS A 51 17.97 -13.08 -20.70
N GLU A 52 17.87 -11.76 -20.78
CA GLU A 52 17.37 -11.06 -21.96
C GLU A 52 18.05 -11.54 -23.27
N LEU A 53 19.27 -12.08 -23.15
CA LEU A 53 20.00 -12.82 -24.18
C LEU A 53 19.29 -14.07 -24.74
N ASP A 54 18.64 -14.91 -23.93
CA ASP A 54 17.93 -16.10 -24.40
C ASP A 54 16.67 -15.74 -25.21
N LEU A 55 16.08 -14.58 -24.91
CA LEU A 55 14.99 -13.98 -25.67
C LEU A 55 15.48 -13.38 -26.99
N LEU A 56 16.64 -12.70 -26.98
CA LEU A 56 17.34 -12.22 -28.17
C LEU A 56 17.80 -13.35 -29.10
N LEU A 57 18.29 -14.46 -28.53
CA LEU A 57 18.76 -15.64 -29.26
C LEU A 57 17.62 -16.57 -29.70
N GLY A 58 16.36 -16.24 -29.37
CA GLY A 58 15.17 -17.00 -29.77
C GLY A 58 15.06 -18.40 -29.14
N VAL A 59 15.83 -18.67 -28.08
CA VAL A 59 15.83 -19.97 -27.39
C VAL A 59 14.60 -20.10 -26.48
N ALA A 60 14.11 -18.98 -25.94
CA ALA A 60 12.88 -18.92 -25.15
C ALA A 60 11.72 -18.33 -25.96
N GLN A 61 10.55 -18.97 -25.91
CA GLN A 61 9.33 -18.40 -26.48
C GLN A 61 8.85 -17.22 -25.63
N ALA A 62 8.93 -16.01 -26.19
CA ALA A 62 8.27 -14.85 -25.63
C ALA A 62 6.75 -15.03 -25.82
N TYR A 63 6.01 -15.22 -24.72
CA TYR A 63 4.56 -15.09 -24.75
C TYR A 63 4.21 -13.61 -24.95
N THR A 64 4.09 -13.17 -26.20
CA THR A 64 3.49 -11.86 -26.52
C THR A 64 2.01 -11.94 -26.18
N PRO A 65 1.51 -11.20 -25.19
CA PRO A 65 0.08 -11.16 -24.92
C PRO A 65 -0.65 -10.64 -26.16
N TRP A 66 -1.84 -11.17 -26.43
CA TRP A 66 -2.67 -10.78 -27.56
C TRP A 66 -3.14 -9.32 -27.50
N ALA A 67 -3.05 -8.69 -26.32
CA ALA A 67 -3.21 -7.24 -26.13
C ALA A 67 -2.30 -6.76 -25.00
N LEU A 68 -1.60 -5.65 -25.24
CA LEU A 68 -0.86 -4.89 -24.23
C LEU A 68 -1.65 -3.63 -23.92
N PHE A 69 -2.26 -3.59 -22.73
CA PHE A 69 -2.87 -2.38 -22.20
C PHE A 69 -1.82 -1.65 -21.36
N LEU A 70 -1.21 -0.63 -21.97
CA LEU A 70 -0.34 0.28 -21.23
C LEU A 70 -1.21 1.10 -20.26
N PRO A 71 -0.79 1.26 -19.00
CA PRO A 71 -1.51 2.12 -18.08
C PRO A 71 -1.50 3.57 -18.63
N PRO A 72 -2.62 4.31 -18.55
CA PRO A 72 -2.62 5.74 -18.87
C PRO A 72 -1.62 6.50 -17.98
N LYS A 73 -1.15 7.66 -18.46
CA LYS A 73 -0.02 8.39 -17.83
C LYS A 73 -0.22 8.64 -16.32
N SER A 74 -1.45 8.85 -15.86
CA SER A 74 -1.83 9.10 -14.45
C SER A 74 -2.42 7.89 -13.72
N PHE A 75 -2.34 6.66 -14.28
CA PHE A 75 -3.00 5.47 -13.71
C PHE A 75 -2.62 5.19 -12.25
N ARG A 76 -1.36 5.43 -11.88
CA ARG A 76 -0.86 5.20 -10.53
C ARG A 76 -1.38 6.23 -9.53
N GLU A 77 -1.65 7.44 -9.99
CA GLU A 77 -2.23 8.54 -9.19
C GLU A 77 -3.72 8.31 -8.98
N GLN A 78 -4.43 7.87 -10.03
CA GLN A 78 -5.87 7.55 -9.95
C GLN A 78 -6.17 6.33 -9.07
N ARG A 79 -5.35 5.28 -9.14
CA ARG A 79 -5.60 4.03 -8.39
C ARG A 79 -5.42 4.20 -6.88
N ARG A 80 -4.71 5.24 -6.45
CA ARG A 80 -4.50 5.60 -5.04
C ARG A 80 -4.90 7.06 -4.85
N GLU A 81 -6.18 7.37 -5.04
CA GLU A 81 -6.72 8.57 -4.42
C GLU A 81 -6.34 8.50 -2.93
N ARG A 82 -5.48 9.43 -2.52
CA ARG A 82 -4.82 9.38 -1.22
C ARG A 82 -5.90 9.40 -0.14
N PHE A 83 -5.64 8.69 0.96
CA PHE A 83 -6.60 8.47 2.07
C PHE A 83 -7.30 9.75 2.55
N PHE A 84 -6.66 10.91 2.40
CA PHE A 84 -7.23 12.21 2.77
C PHE A 84 -8.49 12.54 1.95
N ARG A 85 -8.42 12.51 0.61
CA ARG A 85 -9.54 12.94 -0.25
C ARG A 85 -10.70 11.95 -0.22
N GLY A 86 -10.41 10.66 -0.23
CA GLY A 86 -11.45 9.63 -0.27
C GLY A 86 -12.21 9.45 1.05
N ARG A 87 -11.64 9.85 2.19
CA ARG A 87 -12.25 9.60 3.53
C ARG A 87 -12.40 10.84 4.41
N VAL A 88 -11.48 11.79 4.36
CA VAL A 88 -11.46 12.96 5.25
C VAL A 88 -12.24 14.12 4.65
N ALA A 89 -12.10 14.35 3.34
CA ALA A 89 -12.78 15.45 2.65
C ALA A 89 -13.28 15.05 1.24
N PRO A 90 -14.30 14.18 1.14
CA PRO A 90 -14.83 13.72 -0.15
C PRO A 90 -15.46 14.84 -0.99
N SER A 91 -15.85 15.96 -0.36
CA SER A 91 -16.39 17.14 -1.02
C SER A 91 -15.37 17.88 -1.89
N ILE A 92 -14.08 17.75 -1.61
CA ILE A 92 -13.00 18.40 -2.37
C ILE A 92 -12.76 17.69 -3.72
N GLY A 93 -13.22 16.45 -3.87
CA GLY A 93 -13.15 15.71 -5.13
C GLY A 93 -11.76 15.13 -5.46
N SER A 94 -11.61 14.70 -6.72
CA SER A 94 -10.39 14.07 -7.23
C SER A 94 -9.29 15.09 -7.56
N SER A 95 -8.04 14.63 -7.68
CA SER A 95 -6.91 15.49 -8.06
C SER A 95 -7.09 16.19 -9.40
N GLU A 96 -7.70 15.52 -10.37
CA GLU A 96 -8.03 16.11 -11.66
C GLU A 96 -9.03 17.26 -11.55
N LYS A 97 -10.05 17.13 -10.69
CA LYS A 97 -11.01 18.22 -10.43
C LYS A 97 -10.31 19.41 -9.78
N GLN A 98 -9.42 19.16 -8.83
CA GLN A 98 -8.70 20.22 -8.13
C GLN A 98 -7.78 21.01 -9.07
N GLN A 99 -7.07 20.32 -9.98
CA GLN A 99 -6.28 20.98 -11.03
C GLN A 99 -7.18 21.78 -11.99
N ALA A 100 -8.34 21.23 -12.36
CA ALA A 100 -9.30 21.96 -13.18
C ALA A 100 -9.84 23.20 -12.45
N ASP A 101 -10.07 23.12 -11.14
CA ASP A 101 -10.57 24.22 -10.33
C ASP A 101 -9.51 25.29 -10.09
N LEU A 102 -8.23 24.91 -9.94
CA LEU A 102 -7.10 25.86 -9.96
C LEU A 102 -6.98 26.58 -11.32
N ALA A 103 -7.13 25.85 -12.42
CA ALA A 103 -7.12 26.44 -13.75
C ALA A 103 -8.30 27.39 -13.97
N LYS A 104 -9.49 27.08 -13.43
CA LYS A 104 -10.65 27.98 -13.44
C LYS A 104 -10.39 29.22 -12.60
N LEU A 105 -9.87 29.07 -11.38
CA LEU A 105 -9.54 30.20 -10.49
C LEU A 105 -8.53 31.16 -11.14
N ALA A 106 -7.55 30.63 -11.85
CA ALA A 106 -6.57 31.44 -12.59
C ALA A 106 -7.16 32.16 -13.82
N ALA A 107 -8.28 31.68 -14.36
CA ALA A 107 -8.94 32.24 -15.53
C ALA A 107 -10.05 33.24 -15.19
N ILE A 108 -10.37 33.45 -13.91
CA ILE A 108 -11.33 34.45 -13.46
C ILE A 108 -10.62 35.79 -13.38
N ASP A 109 -11.09 36.76 -14.15
CA ASP A 109 -10.67 38.15 -14.04
C ASP A 109 -11.23 38.74 -12.74
N CYS A 110 -10.35 39.29 -11.90
CA CYS A 110 -10.72 39.96 -10.65
C CYS A 110 -10.89 41.46 -10.93
N GLU A 111 -12.02 42.04 -10.55
CA GLU A 111 -12.31 43.47 -10.78
C GLU A 111 -12.07 44.31 -9.51
N SER A 112 -12.08 43.68 -8.34
CA SER A 112 -11.90 44.31 -7.02
C SER A 112 -10.68 43.75 -6.27
N GLU A 113 -10.06 44.58 -5.43
CA GLU A 113 -8.96 44.19 -4.53
C GLU A 113 -9.40 43.07 -3.55
N GLU A 114 -10.68 43.07 -3.15
CA GLU A 114 -11.27 42.03 -2.30
C GLU A 114 -11.34 40.67 -3.03
N GLU A 115 -11.62 40.66 -4.34
CA GLU A 115 -11.70 39.43 -5.13
C GLU A 115 -10.31 38.81 -5.38
N GLU A 116 -9.28 39.65 -5.49
CA GLU A 116 -7.90 39.19 -5.57
C GLU A 116 -7.46 38.49 -4.28
N GLU A 117 -7.81 39.07 -3.12
CA GLU A 117 -7.54 38.46 -1.82
C GLU A 117 -8.27 37.12 -1.64
N GLU A 118 -9.55 37.05 -2.02
CA GLU A 118 -10.33 35.80 -1.96
C GLU A 118 -9.74 34.73 -2.88
N ARG A 119 -9.35 35.09 -4.10
CA ARG A 119 -8.69 34.17 -5.04
C ARG A 119 -7.37 33.64 -4.46
N ASP A 120 -6.60 34.49 -3.81
CA ASP A 120 -5.35 34.13 -3.14
C ASP A 120 -5.56 33.19 -1.95
N ILE A 121 -6.62 33.40 -1.18
CA ILE A 121 -6.98 32.51 -0.07
C ILE A 121 -7.39 31.14 -0.61
N LEU A 122 -8.23 31.10 -1.64
CA LEU A 122 -8.71 29.86 -2.25
C LEU A 122 -7.57 29.04 -2.89
N SER A 123 -6.64 29.69 -3.59
CA SER A 123 -5.48 29.02 -4.17
C SER A 123 -4.59 28.40 -3.07
N ARG A 124 -4.33 29.13 -1.99
CA ARG A 124 -3.56 28.63 -0.84
C ARG A 124 -4.22 27.44 -0.15
N VAL A 125 -5.54 27.44 -0.02
CA VAL A 125 -6.27 26.30 0.57
C VAL A 125 -6.08 25.05 -0.27
N LEU A 126 -6.22 25.17 -1.60
CA LEU A 126 -6.04 24.04 -2.51
C LEU A 126 -4.60 23.49 -2.48
N GLU A 127 -3.59 24.37 -2.44
CA GLU A 127 -2.20 23.98 -2.26
C GLU A 127 -1.91 23.30 -0.91
N GLN A 128 -2.56 23.74 0.18
CA GLN A 128 -2.39 23.10 1.48
C GLN A 128 -2.95 21.68 1.50
N VAL A 129 -4.06 21.43 0.81
CA VAL A 129 -4.62 20.08 0.65
C VAL A 129 -3.64 19.16 -0.06
N ASP A 130 -2.96 19.63 -1.11
CA ASP A 130 -1.92 18.87 -1.79
C ASP A 130 -0.74 18.52 -0.87
N LYS A 131 -0.29 19.47 -0.03
CA LYS A 131 0.78 19.23 0.96
C LYS A 131 0.37 18.21 2.02
N LEU A 132 -0.86 18.27 2.53
CA LEU A 132 -1.37 17.28 3.49
C LEU A 132 -1.37 15.88 2.90
N ASP A 133 -1.73 15.77 1.62
CA ASP A 133 -1.68 14.52 0.89
C ASP A 133 -0.26 13.98 0.72
N GLU A 134 0.73 14.84 0.48
CA GLU A 134 2.14 14.44 0.41
C GLU A 134 2.65 13.92 1.75
N TRP A 135 2.35 14.61 2.84
CA TRP A 135 2.73 14.17 4.18
C TRP A 135 2.08 12.84 4.53
N LEU A 136 0.81 12.66 4.18
CA LEU A 136 0.10 11.42 4.44
C LEU A 136 0.67 10.27 3.60
N GLY A 137 1.04 10.54 2.35
CA GLY A 137 1.79 9.60 1.51
C GLY A 137 3.14 9.22 2.12
N PHE A 138 3.89 10.19 2.65
CA PHE A 138 5.16 9.95 3.34
C PHE A 138 4.99 9.12 4.61
N ILE A 139 3.99 9.42 5.44
CA ILE A 139 3.68 8.67 6.67
C ILE A 139 3.34 7.23 6.32
N ILE A 140 2.46 7.00 5.35
CA ILE A 140 2.10 5.64 4.90
C ILE A 140 3.33 4.94 4.31
N GLY A 141 4.17 5.64 3.55
CA GLY A 141 5.42 5.11 3.03
C GLY A 141 6.34 4.63 4.15
N ARG A 142 6.50 5.42 5.21
CA ARG A 142 7.28 5.04 6.40
C ARG A 142 6.65 3.90 7.18
N ILE A 143 5.33 3.87 7.34
CA ILE A 143 4.62 2.74 7.97
C ILE A 143 4.84 1.47 7.15
N GLY A 144 4.76 1.56 5.82
CA GLY A 144 5.02 0.44 4.91
C GLY A 144 6.46 -0.07 5.03
N GLN A 145 7.45 0.84 5.08
CA GLN A 145 8.85 0.48 5.34
C GLN A 145 9.03 -0.19 6.70
N PHE A 146 8.43 0.35 7.75
CA PHE A 146 8.49 -0.22 9.10
C PHE A 146 7.84 -1.61 9.18
N LEU A 147 6.74 -1.85 8.44
CA LEU A 147 6.08 -3.15 8.36
C LEU A 147 6.87 -4.17 7.52
N GLN A 148 7.75 -3.71 6.62
CA GLN A 148 8.59 -4.58 5.79
C GLN A 148 9.88 -5.03 6.49
N GLY A 149 10.25 -4.40 7.62
CA GLY A 149 11.43 -4.75 8.42
C GLY A 149 12.59 -3.80 8.18
#